data_AF-A0A0G0HRR2-F1
#
_entry.id   AF-A0A0G0HRR2-F1
#
_cell.length_a   1.000
_cell.length_b   1.000
_cell.length_c   1.000
_cell.angle_alpha   90.00
_cell.angle_beta   90.00
_cell.angle_gamma   90.00
#
_symmetry.space_group_name_H-M   'P 1'
#
loop_
_entity.id
_entity.type
_entity.pdbx_description
1 polymer ?
#
loop_
_entity_poly.entity_id
_entity_poly.type
_entity_poly.pdbx_seq_one_letter_code
_entity_poly.pdbx_strand_id
1 'polypeptide(L)'
;MEQQKIKCPLCSEMIQPDAKKCRFCGEWIEKKQAHEEVAQPTGTDNFKVEPTDISIIRILKGLGWFLLVVFALSLWYISLPILAMWYFFYKTDSGKKLLIIIKNKIKAIGYRKIAGWALLGFIVLLVFSMIITYPDRKPTITITEPSNNHSIQSDKILIKGIVSPSGSNVSLKAGDTKDIEIIDGKFSFEASLEKEIK
;
A
#
# COMPACT_ATOMS: atom_id res chain seq x y z
N MET A 1 -17.40 49.35 -18.76
CA MET A 1 -16.78 48.01 -18.61
C MET A 1 -17.46 47.10 -19.62
N GLU A 2 -16.75 46.66 -20.67
CA GLU A 2 -17.30 45.67 -21.60
C GLU A 2 -17.27 44.28 -20.95
N GLN A 3 -18.43 43.68 -20.73
CA GLN A 3 -18.53 42.33 -20.17
C GLN A 3 -18.24 41.31 -21.28
N GLN A 4 -17.17 40.53 -21.12
CA GLN A 4 -16.84 39.44 -22.04
C GLN A 4 -17.92 38.34 -21.96
N LYS A 5 -18.56 38.03 -23.09
CA LYS A 5 -19.52 36.92 -23.22
C LYS A 5 -18.78 35.63 -23.55
N ILE A 6 -19.26 34.51 -23.04
CA ILE A 6 -18.69 33.17 -23.30
C ILE A 6 -19.63 32.36 -24.20
N LYS A 7 -19.11 31.39 -24.94
CA LYS A 7 -19.93 30.46 -25.74
C LYS A 7 -20.42 29.30 -24.87
N CYS A 8 -21.69 28.93 -25.03
CA CYS A 8 -22.26 27.73 -24.41
C CYS A 8 -21.61 26.47 -25.02
N PRO A 9 -21.14 25.50 -24.23
CA PRO A 9 -20.47 24.30 -24.74
C PRO A 9 -21.42 23.34 -25.49
N LEU A 10 -22.73 23.48 -25.30
CA LEU A 10 -23.74 22.55 -25.83
C LEU A 10 -24.37 23.06 -27.12
N CYS A 11 -24.75 24.34 -27.17
CA CYS A 11 -25.40 24.94 -28.34
C CYS A 11 -24.58 26.04 -29.03
N SER A 12 -23.36 26.33 -28.57
CA SER A 12 -22.45 27.34 -29.13
C SER A 12 -22.94 28.79 -29.12
N GLU A 13 -24.08 29.08 -28.49
CA GLU A 13 -24.61 30.44 -28.37
C GLU A 13 -23.88 31.30 -27.33
N MET A 14 -23.90 32.62 -27.53
CA MET A 14 -23.23 33.58 -26.64
C MET A 14 -24.06 33.85 -25.38
N ILE A 15 -23.50 33.55 -24.22
CA ILE A 15 -24.13 33.69 -22.90
C ILE A 15 -23.28 34.56 -21.96
N GLN A 16 -23.87 34.98 -20.85
CA GLN A 16 -23.15 35.73 -19.82
C GLN A 16 -22.17 34.80 -19.07
N PRO A 17 -20.99 35.31 -18.65
CA PRO A 17 -19.95 34.51 -17.99
C PRO A 17 -20.35 33.95 -16.62
N ASP A 18 -21.44 34.45 -16.04
CA ASP A 18 -22.02 34.05 -14.76
C ASP A 18 -23.31 33.22 -14.88
N ALA A 19 -23.75 32.92 -16.11
CA ALA A 19 -24.97 32.13 -16.34
C ALA A 19 -24.80 30.68 -15.86
N LYS A 20 -25.63 30.27 -14.88
CA LYS A 20 -25.70 28.87 -14.39
C LYS A 20 -26.49 27.94 -15.32
N LYS A 21 -27.35 28.51 -16.16
CA LYS A 21 -28.21 27.78 -17.09
C LYS A 21 -28.28 28.51 -18.42
N CYS A 22 -28.14 27.79 -19.52
CA CYS A 22 -28.23 28.37 -20.85
C CYS A 22 -29.68 28.75 -21.17
N ARG A 23 -29.91 30.01 -21.57
CA ARG A 23 -31.26 30.46 -21.98
C ARG A 23 -31.75 29.85 -23.30
N PHE A 24 -30.84 29.33 -24.11
CA PHE A 24 -31.13 28.83 -25.45
C PHE A 24 -31.39 27.33 -25.47
N CYS A 25 -30.52 26.52 -24.85
CA CYS A 25 -30.70 25.06 -24.80
C CYS A 25 -31.33 24.55 -23.49
N GLY A 26 -31.38 25.37 -22.44
CA GLY A 26 -31.98 24.98 -21.15
C GLY A 26 -31.13 24.05 -20.30
N GLU A 27 -29.91 23.69 -20.71
CA GLU A 27 -29.01 22.89 -19.89
C GLU A 27 -28.25 23.72 -18.84
N TRP A 28 -27.88 23.05 -17.75
CA TRP A 28 -27.09 23.62 -16.66
C TRP A 28 -25.61 23.59 -17.02
N ILE A 29 -24.94 24.72 -16.86
CA ILE A 29 -23.51 24.85 -17.15
C ILE A 29 -22.79 24.79 -15.82
N GLU A 30 -22.21 23.62 -15.52
CA GLU A 30 -21.35 23.46 -14.36
C GLU A 30 -20.09 24.32 -14.55
N LYS A 31 -20.12 25.49 -13.90
CA LYS A 31 -18.99 26.41 -13.88
C LYS A 31 -17.86 25.72 -13.14
N LYS A 32 -16.92 25.10 -13.86
CA LYS A 32 -15.60 24.78 -13.31
C LYS A 32 -15.06 26.10 -12.77
N GLN A 33 -15.04 26.25 -11.46
CA GLN A 33 -14.68 27.49 -10.80
C GLN A 33 -13.23 27.81 -11.17
N ALA A 34 -13.05 28.73 -12.11
CA ALA A 34 -11.77 29.38 -12.39
C ALA A 34 -11.49 30.44 -11.31
N HIS A 35 -11.56 30.01 -10.05
CA HIS A 35 -11.08 30.70 -8.86
C HIS A 35 -10.55 29.62 -7.93
N GLU A 36 -9.46 28.99 -8.37
CA GLU A 36 -8.48 28.46 -7.46
C GLU A 36 -7.14 28.95 -7.99
N GLU A 37 -6.85 30.20 -7.63
CA GLU A 37 -5.50 30.55 -7.22
C GLU A 37 -5.16 29.56 -6.11
N VAL A 38 -4.70 28.37 -6.50
CA VAL A 38 -4.16 27.38 -5.59
C VAL A 38 -2.94 28.05 -5.03
N ALA A 39 -3.09 28.67 -3.86
CA ALA A 39 -2.00 28.92 -2.96
C ALA A 39 -1.19 27.64 -2.94
N GLN A 40 -0.02 27.70 -3.57
CA GLN A 40 1.03 26.72 -3.39
C GLN A 40 1.11 26.50 -1.88
N PRO A 41 1.03 25.25 -1.38
CA PRO A 41 1.50 24.99 -0.04
C PRO A 41 3.01 25.28 -0.06
N THR A 42 3.37 26.52 0.29
CA THR A 42 4.69 26.88 0.80
C THR A 42 4.80 26.28 2.20
N GLY A 43 4.83 24.95 2.22
CA GLY A 43 5.16 24.10 3.34
C GLY A 43 6.31 23.21 2.86
N THR A 44 7.48 23.81 2.69
CA THR A 44 8.75 23.10 2.63
C THR A 44 9.07 22.58 4.03
N ASP A 45 8.22 21.71 4.52
CA ASP A 45 8.55 20.79 5.58
C ASP A 45 9.35 19.74 4.81
N ASN A 46 10.67 19.88 4.82
CA ASN A 46 11.58 18.84 4.33
C ASN A 46 11.37 17.60 5.20
N PHE A 47 10.27 16.87 4.98
CA PHE A 47 10.10 15.53 5.50
C PHE A 47 11.05 14.67 4.70
N LYS A 48 12.31 14.70 5.12
CA LYS A 48 13.35 13.78 4.74
C LYS A 48 12.83 12.40 5.13
N VAL A 49 12.11 11.75 4.22
CA VAL A 49 11.79 10.34 4.31
C VAL A 49 13.15 9.66 4.29
N GLU A 50 13.66 9.35 5.47
CA GLU A 50 14.89 8.60 5.62
C GLU A 50 14.66 7.29 4.87
N PRO A 51 15.46 6.98 3.83
CA PRO A 51 15.25 5.80 3.03
C PRO A 51 15.27 4.62 3.99
N THR A 52 14.11 3.99 4.18
CA THR A 52 14.01 2.82 5.03
C THR A 52 14.85 1.74 4.38
N ASP A 53 16.02 1.55 4.97
CA ASP A 53 17.10 0.77 4.41
C ASP A 53 16.59 -0.62 4.01
N ILE A 54 16.70 -0.94 2.72
CA ILE A 54 16.27 -2.21 2.13
C ILE A 54 16.90 -3.42 2.86
N SER A 55 18.01 -3.19 3.58
CA SER A 55 18.66 -4.16 4.45
C SER A 55 17.77 -4.63 5.62
N ILE A 56 16.97 -3.73 6.22
CA ILE A 56 16.11 -4.04 7.36
C ILE A 56 15.02 -5.04 6.96
N ILE A 57 14.45 -4.91 5.77
CA ILE A 57 13.40 -5.80 5.26
C ILE A 57 13.94 -7.24 5.08
N ARG A 58 15.19 -7.40 4.61
CA ARG A 58 15.80 -8.74 4.50
C ARG A 58 16.01 -9.39 5.86
N ILE A 59 16.44 -8.61 6.86
CA ILE A 59 16.65 -9.09 8.23
C ILE A 59 15.31 -9.48 8.86
N LEU A 60 14.25 -8.69 8.67
CA LEU A 60 12.91 -9.01 9.18
C LEU A 60 12.36 -10.32 8.59
N LYS A 61 12.54 -10.55 7.29
CA LYS A 61 12.13 -11.81 6.64
C LYS A 61 12.91 -13.01 7.21
N GLY A 62 14.22 -12.87 7.41
CA GLY A 62 15.05 -13.91 8.02
C GLY A 62 14.64 -14.22 9.45
N LEU A 63 14.40 -13.18 10.27
CA LEU A 63 13.96 -13.33 11.66
C LEU A 63 12.57 -13.97 11.73
N GLY A 64 11.64 -13.60 10.84
CA GLY A 64 10.32 -14.20 10.74
C GLY A 64 10.38 -15.70 10.45
N TRP A 65 11.21 -16.11 9.49
CA TRP A 65 11.41 -17.52 9.16
C TRP A 65 12.06 -18.30 10.31
N PHE A 66 13.06 -17.71 10.96
CA PHE A 66 13.70 -18.31 12.13
C PHE A 66 12.70 -18.53 13.27
N LEU A 67 11.89 -17.53 13.62
CA LEU A 67 10.85 -17.64 14.64
C LEU A 67 9.80 -18.71 14.28
N LEU A 68 9.42 -18.82 13.00
CA LEU A 68 8.50 -19.85 12.52
C LEU A 68 9.08 -21.25 12.71
N VAL A 69 10.35 -21.46 12.36
CA VAL A 69 11.04 -22.75 12.55
C VAL A 69 11.15 -23.10 14.04
N VAL A 70 11.54 -22.15 14.89
CA VAL A 70 11.61 -22.34 16.35
C VAL A 70 10.24 -22.69 16.93
N PHE A 71 9.18 -22.02 16.48
CA PHE A 71 7.81 -22.30 16.90
C PHE A 71 7.34 -23.69 16.44
N ALA A 72 7.60 -24.06 15.19
CA ALA A 72 7.27 -25.38 14.66
C ALA A 72 8.00 -26.50 15.41
N LEU A 73 9.30 -26.33 15.69
CA LEU A 73 10.08 -27.27 16.50
C LEU A 73 9.56 -27.37 17.93
N SER A 74 9.18 -26.23 18.53
CA SER A 74 8.60 -26.21 19.88
C SER A 74 7.27 -26.97 19.93
N LEU A 75 6.39 -26.77 18.95
CA LEU A 75 5.13 -27.52 18.83
C LEU A 75 5.36 -29.01 18.59
N TRP A 76 6.33 -29.36 17.75
CA TRP A 76 6.72 -30.76 17.53
C TRP A 76 7.21 -31.41 18.83
N TYR A 77 8.07 -30.73 19.59
CA TYR A 77 8.64 -31.25 20.82
C TYR A 77 7.64 -31.34 21.97
N ILE A 78 6.58 -30.51 21.97
CA ILE A 78 5.50 -30.55 22.97
C ILE A 78 4.43 -31.58 22.59
N SER A 79 4.11 -31.72 21.30
CA SER A 79 3.07 -32.63 20.83
C SER A 79 3.46 -34.11 21.03
N LEU A 80 4.72 -34.47 20.81
CA LEU A 80 5.21 -35.84 21.00
C LEU A 80 5.03 -36.36 22.46
N PRO A 81 5.47 -35.66 23.51
CA PRO A 81 5.20 -36.02 24.90
C PRO A 81 3.71 -36.10 25.21
N ILE A 82 2.90 -35.16 24.71
CA ILE A 82 1.44 -35.18 24.94
C ILE A 82 0.82 -36.42 24.32
N LEU A 83 1.21 -36.79 23.10
CA LEU A 83 0.75 -38.00 22.42
C LEU A 83 1.21 -39.27 23.13
N ALA A 84 2.48 -39.33 23.54
CA ALA A 84 3.03 -40.46 24.29
C ALA A 84 2.35 -40.62 25.65
N MET A 85 2.15 -39.51 26.36
CA MET A 85 1.42 -39.45 27.62
C MET A 85 -0.04 -39.88 27.41
N TRP A 86 -0.73 -39.36 26.39
CA TRP A 86 -2.08 -39.75 26.04
C TRP A 86 -2.19 -41.25 25.71
N TYR A 87 -1.27 -41.79 24.91
CA TYR A 87 -1.19 -43.22 24.58
C TYR A 87 -1.02 -44.08 25.83
N PHE A 88 -0.11 -43.69 26.73
CA PHE A 88 0.14 -44.42 27.98
C PHE A 88 -1.07 -44.38 28.93
N PHE A 89 -1.71 -43.22 29.06
CA PHE A 89 -2.89 -43.04 29.92
C PHE A 89 -4.15 -43.68 29.35
N TYR A 90 -4.29 -43.78 28.03
CA TYR A 90 -5.44 -44.44 27.42
C TYR A 90 -5.44 -45.96 27.66
N LYS A 91 -4.24 -46.56 27.73
CA LYS A 91 -4.08 -48.00 27.92
C LYS A 91 -4.18 -48.45 29.38
N THR A 92 -3.88 -47.58 30.35
CA THR A 92 -3.84 -47.94 31.77
C THR A 92 -5.14 -47.58 32.49
N ASP A 93 -5.69 -48.51 33.28
CA ASP A 93 -6.98 -48.31 33.97
C ASP A 93 -6.92 -47.16 35.01
N SER A 94 -5.73 -46.91 35.56
CA SER A 94 -5.42 -45.73 36.39
C SER A 94 -5.57 -44.40 35.63
N GLY A 95 -5.38 -44.38 34.32
CA GLY A 95 -5.50 -43.18 33.49
C GLY A 95 -6.93 -42.68 33.35
N LYS A 96 -7.93 -43.59 33.41
CA LYS A 96 -9.34 -43.20 33.42
C LYS A 96 -9.70 -42.40 34.67
N LYS A 97 -9.15 -42.77 35.85
CA LYS A 97 -9.34 -42.01 37.10
C LYS A 97 -8.70 -40.62 37.03
N LEU A 98 -7.49 -40.51 36.45
CA LEU A 98 -6.82 -39.22 36.28
C LEU A 98 -7.58 -38.28 35.34
N LEU A 99 -8.12 -38.81 34.23
CA LEU A 99 -8.95 -38.04 33.27
C LEU A 99 -10.17 -37.40 33.93
N ILE A 100 -10.79 -38.06 34.91
CA ILE A 100 -11.93 -37.52 35.66
C ILE A 100 -11.49 -36.34 36.55
N ILE A 101 -10.34 -36.46 37.23
CA ILE A 101 -9.79 -35.39 38.07
C ILE A 101 -9.41 -34.17 37.21
N ILE A 102 -8.77 -34.41 36.06
CA ILE A 102 -8.40 -33.36 35.10
C ILE A 102 -9.65 -32.65 34.57
N LYS A 103 -10.71 -33.38 34.18
CA LYS A 103 -11.98 -32.78 33.74
C LYS A 103 -12.60 -31.89 34.81
N ASN A 104 -12.53 -32.29 36.09
CA ASN A 104 -13.06 -31.48 37.19
C ASN A 104 -12.20 -30.24 37.47
N LYS A 105 -10.87 -30.34 37.40
CA LYS A 105 -9.97 -29.19 37.53
C LYS A 105 -10.06 -28.23 36.34
N ILE A 106 -10.20 -28.71 35.11
CA ILE A 106 -10.39 -27.86 33.92
C ILE A 106 -11.73 -27.12 34.00
N LYS A 107 -12.79 -27.77 34.52
CA LYS A 107 -14.06 -27.07 34.83
C LYS A 107 -13.85 -25.95 35.86
N ALA A 108 -13.02 -26.17 36.88
CA ALA A 108 -12.74 -25.19 37.94
C ALA A 108 -11.87 -24.01 37.46
N ILE A 109 -10.87 -24.25 36.61
CA ILE A 109 -10.02 -23.19 36.01
C ILE A 109 -10.82 -22.33 35.02
N GLY A 110 -12.01 -22.79 34.62
CA GLY A 110 -12.92 -22.07 33.75
C GLY A 110 -12.41 -22.11 32.31
N TYR A 111 -13.12 -22.87 31.46
CA TYR A 111 -12.84 -22.97 30.03
C TYR A 111 -12.63 -21.61 29.34
N ARG A 112 -13.27 -20.55 29.88
CA ARG A 112 -13.10 -19.15 29.46
C ARG A 112 -11.65 -18.66 29.45
N LYS A 113 -10.82 -19.03 30.43
CA LYS A 113 -9.42 -18.56 30.50
C LYS A 113 -8.58 -19.20 29.40
N ILE A 114 -8.70 -20.52 29.24
CA ILE A 114 -7.93 -21.28 28.23
C ILE A 114 -8.35 -20.89 26.81
N ALA A 115 -9.67 -20.78 26.56
CA ALA A 115 -10.19 -20.34 25.27
C ALA A 115 -9.73 -18.92 24.92
N GLY A 116 -9.65 -18.01 25.91
CA GLY A 116 -9.13 -16.66 25.72
C GLY A 116 -7.67 -16.61 25.26
N TRP A 117 -6.78 -17.39 25.90
CA TRP A 117 -5.37 -17.46 25.51
C TRP A 117 -5.17 -18.10 24.13
N ALA A 118 -5.93 -19.15 23.80
CA ALA A 118 -5.88 -19.78 22.48
C ALA A 118 -6.34 -18.82 21.38
N LEU A 119 -7.42 -18.06 21.63
CA LEU A 119 -7.92 -17.04 20.70
C LEU A 119 -6.91 -15.91 20.49
N LEU A 120 -6.28 -15.43 21.58
CA LEU A 120 -5.25 -14.40 21.50
C LEU A 120 -4.06 -14.87 20.65
N GLY A 121 -3.56 -16.08 20.90
CA GLY A 121 -2.48 -16.68 20.11
C GLY A 121 -2.83 -16.81 18.63
N PHE A 122 -4.08 -17.20 18.33
CA PHE A 122 -4.55 -17.30 16.94
C PHE A 122 -4.63 -15.93 16.25
N ILE A 123 -5.12 -14.89 16.94
CA ILE A 123 -5.15 -13.52 16.40
C ILE A 123 -3.74 -13.01 16.11
N VAL A 124 -2.81 -13.20 17.04
CA VAL A 124 -1.40 -12.80 16.84
C VAL A 124 -0.80 -13.51 15.62
N LEU A 125 -1.09 -14.80 15.45
CA LEU A 125 -0.61 -15.58 14.31
C LEU A 125 -1.21 -15.11 12.98
N LEU A 126 -2.50 -14.73 12.96
CA LEU A 126 -3.14 -14.15 11.76
C LEU A 126 -2.54 -12.79 11.38
N VAL A 127 -2.33 -11.90 12.36
CA VAL A 127 -1.70 -10.60 12.12
C VAL A 127 -0.28 -10.79 11.58
N PHE A 128 0.50 -11.71 12.18
CA PHE A 128 1.85 -12.01 11.73
C PHE A 128 1.87 -12.60 10.31
N SER A 129 0.91 -13.49 9.99
CA SER A 129 0.73 -14.04 8.65
C SER A 129 0.42 -12.95 7.61
N MET A 130 -0.44 -11.97 7.93
CA MET A 130 -0.70 -10.83 7.05
C MET A 130 0.56 -9.99 6.81
N ILE A 131 1.39 -9.78 7.85
CA ILE A 131 2.66 -9.03 7.72
C ILE A 131 3.65 -9.76 6.80
N ILE A 132 3.75 -11.10 6.92
CA ILE A 132 4.65 -11.90 6.07
C ILE A 132 4.18 -11.94 4.61
N THR A 133 2.86 -11.94 4.39
CA THR A 133 2.27 -12.13 3.07
C THR A 133 2.11 -10.86 2.26
N TYR A 134 2.53 -9.68 2.74
CA TYR A 134 2.66 -8.50 1.88
C TYR A 134 3.60 -8.83 0.73
N PRO A 135 3.06 -9.11 -0.48
CA PRO A 135 3.86 -9.67 -1.53
C PRO A 135 4.83 -8.59 -1.99
N ASP A 136 6.08 -8.98 -2.25
CA ASP A 136 7.04 -8.21 -3.02
C ASP A 136 6.45 -7.98 -4.41
N ARG A 137 5.52 -7.03 -4.53
CA ARG A 137 4.99 -6.63 -5.83
C ARG A 137 6.16 -5.99 -6.54
N LYS A 138 6.62 -6.63 -7.62
CA LYS A 138 7.60 -6.05 -8.52
C LYS A 138 7.09 -4.64 -8.86
N PRO A 139 7.91 -3.59 -8.66
CA PRO A 139 7.44 -2.24 -8.94
C PRO A 139 7.08 -2.16 -10.43
N THR A 140 5.86 -1.72 -10.71
CA THR A 140 5.39 -1.49 -12.08
C THR A 140 5.40 0.01 -12.32
N ILE A 141 6.06 0.42 -13.41
CA ILE A 141 6.10 1.80 -13.87
C ILE A 141 5.23 1.90 -15.12
N THR A 142 4.23 2.77 -15.08
CA THR A 142 3.38 3.10 -16.23
C THR A 142 3.63 4.54 -16.62
N ILE A 143 4.22 4.76 -17.79
CA ILE A 143 4.41 6.09 -18.36
C ILE A 143 3.06 6.57 -18.91
N THR A 144 2.57 7.71 -18.42
CA THR A 144 1.33 8.32 -18.89
C THR A 144 1.58 9.36 -19.98
N GLU A 145 2.71 10.07 -19.90
CA GLU A 145 3.13 11.06 -20.89
C GLU A 145 4.65 10.99 -21.11
N PRO A 146 5.14 11.04 -22.36
CA PRO A 146 4.37 11.05 -23.62
C PRO A 146 3.74 9.69 -23.94
N SER A 147 2.66 9.68 -24.73
CA SER A 147 2.06 8.44 -25.24
C SER A 147 3.00 7.72 -26.21
N ASN A 148 2.89 6.39 -26.28
CA ASN A 148 3.68 5.58 -27.21
C ASN A 148 3.49 6.06 -28.66
N ASN A 149 4.57 6.00 -29.45
CA ASN A 149 4.62 6.32 -30.88
C ASN A 149 4.49 7.81 -31.26
N HIS A 150 4.79 8.75 -30.35
CA HIS A 150 4.91 10.17 -30.69
C HIS A 150 6.38 10.58 -30.82
N SER A 151 6.69 11.32 -31.89
CA SER A 151 7.99 12.01 -32.03
C SER A 151 7.91 13.38 -31.38
N ILE A 152 8.92 13.73 -30.58
CA ILE A 152 8.99 15.03 -29.90
C ILE A 152 10.15 15.82 -30.52
N GLN A 153 9.88 17.07 -30.95
CA GLN A 153 10.85 18.01 -31.51
C GLN A 153 11.13 19.16 -30.53
N SER A 154 11.38 18.85 -29.27
CA SER A 154 11.61 19.85 -28.22
C SER A 154 12.94 19.56 -27.53
N ASP A 155 13.65 20.62 -27.13
CA ASP A 155 14.90 20.52 -26.35
C ASP A 155 14.65 19.90 -24.95
N LYS A 156 13.38 19.90 -24.51
CA LYS A 156 12.96 19.36 -23.22
C LYS A 156 11.68 18.53 -23.33
N ILE A 157 11.61 17.47 -22.53
CA ILE A 157 10.45 16.56 -22.45
C ILE A 157 10.02 16.41 -21.00
N LEU A 158 8.73 16.64 -20.74
CA LEU A 158 8.10 16.31 -19.47
C LEU A 158 7.61 14.86 -19.50
N ILE A 159 8.22 14.01 -18.69
CA ILE A 159 7.84 12.61 -18.53
C ILE A 159 6.98 12.50 -17.28
N LYS A 160 5.76 11.97 -17.42
CA LYS A 160 4.88 11.66 -16.30
C LYS A 160 4.57 10.19 -16.25
N GLY A 161 4.40 9.66 -15.05
CA GLY A 161 3.98 8.29 -14.88
C GLY A 161 3.48 7.98 -13.49
N ILE A 162 3.08 6.73 -13.33
CA ILE A 162 2.59 6.14 -12.10
C ILE A 162 3.50 4.97 -11.74
N VAL A 163 3.93 4.90 -10.49
CA VAL A 163 4.65 3.77 -9.91
C VAL A 163 3.78 3.07 -8.89
N SER A 164 3.74 1.74 -8.95
CA SER A 164 3.03 0.91 -7.98
C SER A 164 3.97 -0.15 -7.43
N PRO A 165 4.15 -0.26 -6.09
CA PRO A 165 3.52 0.54 -5.03
C PRO A 165 4.08 1.98 -4.92
N SER A 166 3.33 2.89 -4.27
CA SER A 166 3.64 4.32 -4.17
C SER A 166 4.95 4.66 -3.45
N GLY A 167 5.46 3.76 -2.61
CA GLY A 167 6.75 3.90 -1.93
C GLY A 167 7.96 3.40 -2.72
N SER A 168 7.82 3.12 -4.02
CA SER A 168 8.93 2.65 -4.86
C SER A 168 9.80 3.82 -5.30
N ASN A 169 11.13 3.68 -5.27
CA ASN A 169 12.04 4.69 -5.82
C ASN A 169 12.16 4.54 -7.35
N VAL A 170 12.07 5.66 -8.07
CA VAL A 170 12.27 5.73 -9.52
C VAL A 170 13.55 6.52 -9.79
N SER A 171 14.50 5.90 -10.49
CA SER A 171 15.73 6.55 -10.95
C SER A 171 15.75 6.55 -12.48
N LEU A 172 16.06 7.70 -13.07
CA LEU A 172 16.23 7.87 -14.51
C LEU A 172 17.73 7.97 -14.84
N LYS A 173 18.21 7.10 -15.73
CA LYS A 173 19.56 7.17 -16.29
C LYS A 173 19.52 7.95 -17.60
N ALA A 174 19.38 9.27 -17.51
CA ALA A 174 19.43 10.17 -18.66
C ALA A 174 20.54 11.20 -18.42
N GLY A 175 21.79 10.83 -18.76
CA GLY A 175 22.98 11.63 -18.48
C GLY A 175 23.34 11.63 -16.99
N ASP A 176 22.75 12.57 -16.24
CA ASP A 176 22.93 12.71 -14.80
C ASP A 176 21.87 11.93 -14.02
N THR A 177 22.30 11.19 -12.99
CA THR A 177 21.37 10.47 -12.12
C THR A 177 20.70 11.48 -11.20
N LYS A 178 19.44 11.82 -11.48
CA LYS A 178 18.60 12.65 -10.60
C LYS A 178 17.51 11.80 -9.97
N ASP A 179 17.39 11.89 -8.65
CA ASP A 179 16.27 11.31 -7.92
C ASP A 179 15.00 12.09 -8.26
N ILE A 180 13.91 11.36 -8.52
CA ILE A 180 12.63 11.94 -8.92
C ILE A 180 11.71 11.94 -7.70
N GLU A 181 11.08 13.08 -7.44
CA GLU A 181 10.07 13.19 -6.40
C GLU A 181 8.80 12.45 -6.80
N ILE A 182 8.30 11.61 -5.90
CA ILE A 182 7.12 10.77 -6.11
C ILE A 182 6.07 11.17 -5.09
N ILE A 183 4.94 11.68 -5.57
CA ILE A 183 3.82 12.12 -4.75
C ILE A 183 2.64 11.19 -5.04
N ASP A 184 2.22 10.42 -4.04
CA ASP A 184 1.13 9.43 -4.14
C ASP A 184 1.29 8.42 -5.29
N GLY A 185 2.53 7.98 -5.52
CA GLY A 185 2.85 7.04 -6.61
C GLY A 185 2.80 7.68 -7.99
N LYS A 186 2.64 8.99 -8.12
CA LYS A 186 2.78 9.73 -9.38
C LYS A 186 4.12 10.45 -9.40
N PHE A 187 4.76 10.48 -10.56
CA PHE A 187 6.00 11.22 -10.76
C PHE A 187 5.93 12.09 -12.00
N SER A 188 6.69 13.18 -12.00
CA SER A 188 6.82 14.12 -13.10
C SER A 188 8.27 14.60 -13.18
N PHE A 189 8.93 14.39 -14.31
CA PHE A 189 10.35 14.72 -14.50
C PHE A 189 10.57 15.42 -15.83
N GLU A 190 11.31 16.52 -15.84
CA GLU A 190 11.70 17.25 -17.04
C GLU A 190 13.09 16.79 -17.48
N ALA A 191 13.15 16.01 -18.56
CA ALA A 191 14.39 15.57 -19.20
C ALA A 191 14.82 16.58 -20.26
N SER A 192 16.05 17.08 -20.17
CA SER A 192 16.66 17.84 -21.26
C SER A 192 17.21 16.86 -22.28
N LEU A 193 16.79 16.97 -23.54
CA LEU A 193 17.42 16.25 -24.63
C LEU A 193 18.68 17.03 -24.99
N GLU A 194 19.85 16.55 -24.57
CA GLU A 194 21.09 17.08 -25.14
C GLU A 194 21.02 16.90 -26.65
N LYS A 195 21.27 17.97 -27.41
CA LYS A 195 21.31 17.97 -28.88
C LYS A 195 22.15 16.77 -29.30
N GLU A 196 21.55 15.85 -30.07
CA GLU A 196 22.30 14.82 -30.78
C GLU A 196 23.53 15.48 -31.39
N ILE A 197 24.72 15.13 -30.88
CA ILE A 197 25.97 15.52 -31.50
C ILE A 197 26.00 14.73 -32.81
N LYS A 198 25.66 15.44 -33.88
CA LYS A 198 25.51 14.95 -35.23
C LYS A 198 26.80 14.36 -35.78
#